data_AF-A0A7W0VYR1-F1
#
_entry.id   AF-A0A7W0VYR1-F1
#
_cell.length_a   1.000
_cell.length_b   1.000
_cell.length_c   1.000
_cell.angle_alpha   90.00
_cell.angle_beta   90.00
_cell.angle_gamma   90.00
#
_symmetry.space_group_name_H-M   'P 1'
#
loop_
_entity.id
_entity.type
_entity.pdbx_description
1 polymer ?
#
loop_
_entity_poly.entity_id
_entity_poly.type
_entity_poly.pdbx_seq_one_letter_code
_entity_poly.pdbx_strand_id
1 'polypeptide(L)'
;MSRSLVLVLALAPIVATACASSEAAPTAKTQSASSTGDAQAACVEMMTRNRTCTDDFIPALVDARARHDKPAGIAESVKTDRAAVIAKANAEWAEDSKDEAIARTCQAMTEHATSAEVDGVRACLAKESCGDYVACTTPMFEARMTK
;
A
#
# COMPACT_ATOMS: atom_id res chain seq x y z
N MET A 1 15.92 36.59 74.52
CA MET A 1 14.51 36.15 74.69
C MET A 1 14.32 34.94 73.77
N SER A 2 14.67 33.74 74.20
CA SER A 2 13.80 32.79 74.92
C SER A 2 12.46 32.57 74.22
N ARG A 3 12.33 31.47 73.49
CA ARG A 3 11.29 30.44 73.72
C ARG A 3 11.66 29.15 73.00
N SER A 4 11.79 28.11 73.81
CA SER A 4 12.03 26.71 73.48
C SER A 4 10.73 25.98 73.13
N LEU A 5 10.90 24.72 72.67
CA LEU A 5 10.01 23.54 72.77
C LEU A 5 8.85 23.49 71.73
N VAL A 6 8.50 22.39 71.06
CA VAL A 6 8.62 20.94 71.36
C VAL A 6 8.72 20.13 70.04
N LEU A 7 9.48 19.04 70.15
CA LEU A 7 9.69 17.90 69.26
C LEU A 7 8.45 16.98 69.15
N VAL A 8 8.02 16.58 67.94
CA VAL A 8 7.31 15.28 67.76
C VAL A 8 7.82 14.60 66.49
N LEU A 9 8.50 13.48 66.72
CA LEU A 9 8.86 12.47 65.72
C LEU A 9 7.62 11.87 65.06
N ALA A 10 7.66 11.72 63.74
CA ALA A 10 7.01 10.59 63.09
C ALA A 10 7.88 10.16 61.91
N LEU A 11 8.51 8.99 62.06
CA LEU A 11 9.23 8.27 61.02
C LEU A 11 8.27 7.90 59.88
N ALA A 12 8.68 8.14 58.63
CA ALA A 12 8.15 7.43 57.48
C ALA A 12 9.30 7.07 56.52
N PRO A 13 9.29 5.86 55.94
CA PRO A 13 10.47 5.21 55.37
C PRO A 13 10.92 5.79 54.03
N ILE A 14 12.24 5.73 53.86
CA ILE A 14 13.01 5.99 52.65
C ILE A 14 12.59 4.99 51.57
N VAL A 15 12.14 5.50 50.41
CA VAL A 15 12.28 4.79 49.14
C VAL A 15 13.19 5.64 48.27
N ALA A 16 14.48 5.32 48.33
CA ALA A 16 15.47 5.80 47.39
C ALA A 16 15.39 4.91 46.14
N THR A 17 14.76 5.42 45.08
CA THR A 17 14.98 4.93 43.71
C THR A 17 15.67 6.03 42.92
N ALA A 18 16.99 6.09 43.07
CA ALA A 18 17.86 6.85 42.19
C ALA A 18 18.12 6.03 40.91
N CYS A 19 18.17 6.75 39.79
CA CYS A 19 18.87 6.41 38.54
C CYS A 19 18.51 5.10 37.83
N ALA A 20 17.70 5.22 36.78
CA ALA A 20 18.24 5.10 35.43
C ALA A 20 17.23 5.71 34.45
N SER A 21 17.55 6.89 33.92
CA SER A 21 16.96 7.36 32.67
C SER A 21 17.36 6.37 31.59
N SER A 22 16.53 5.35 31.36
CA SER A 22 16.58 4.58 30.12
C SER A 22 16.10 5.50 29.01
N GLU A 23 17.07 6.12 28.35
CA GLU A 23 16.92 6.67 27.01
C GLU A 23 16.46 5.51 26.11
N ALA A 24 15.13 5.38 25.96
CA ALA A 24 14.54 4.41 25.08
C ALA A 24 14.91 4.82 23.65
N ALA A 25 15.89 4.12 23.10
CA ALA A 25 16.21 4.16 21.68
C ALA A 25 14.91 4.06 20.86
N PRO A 26 14.77 4.81 19.76
CA PRO A 26 13.59 4.71 18.92
C PRO A 26 13.46 3.26 18.48
N THR A 27 12.33 2.65 18.80
CA THR A 27 11.99 1.29 18.40
C THR A 27 12.07 1.27 16.89
N ALA A 28 13.17 0.71 16.35
CA ALA A 28 13.26 0.40 14.95
C ALA A 28 12.06 -0.50 14.65
N LYS A 29 11.09 0.02 13.89
CA LYS A 29 9.96 -0.76 13.42
C LYS A 29 10.56 -1.92 12.65
N THR A 30 10.55 -3.12 13.24
CA THR A 30 10.81 -4.35 12.52
C THR A 30 9.70 -4.46 11.49
N GLN A 31 9.94 -3.98 10.27
CA GLN A 31 9.12 -4.33 9.12
C GLN A 31 9.26 -5.84 8.96
N SER A 32 8.31 -6.59 9.53
CA SER A 32 8.17 -8.00 9.17
C SER A 32 7.94 -8.05 7.67
N ALA A 33 8.75 -8.82 6.97
CA ALA A 33 8.46 -9.18 5.59
C ALA A 33 7.08 -9.86 5.58
N SER A 34 6.20 -9.46 4.67
CA SER A 34 4.96 -10.19 4.45
C SER A 34 5.29 -11.60 4.00
N SER A 35 4.53 -12.60 4.47
CA SER A 35 4.68 -13.94 3.93
C SER A 35 4.29 -13.93 2.45
N THR A 36 4.92 -14.77 1.62
CA THR A 36 4.58 -14.86 0.19
C THR A 36 3.09 -15.13 -0.03
N GLY A 37 2.45 -15.88 0.87
CA GLY A 37 1.01 -16.14 0.84
C GLY A 37 0.16 -14.88 1.04
N ASP A 38 0.54 -13.99 1.95
CA ASP A 38 -0.17 -12.73 2.19
C ASP A 38 -0.09 -11.78 1.00
N ALA A 39 1.09 -11.73 0.36
CA ALA A 39 1.30 -10.90 -0.84
C ALA A 39 0.48 -11.42 -2.02
N GLN A 40 0.48 -12.74 -2.24
CA GLN A 40 -0.32 -13.36 -3.29
C GLN A 40 -1.82 -13.11 -3.08
N ALA A 41 -2.33 -13.28 -1.85
CA ALA A 41 -3.73 -13.02 -1.54
C ALA A 41 -4.12 -11.56 -1.81
N ALA A 42 -3.32 -10.60 -1.36
CA ALA A 42 -3.56 -9.18 -1.62
C ALA A 42 -3.53 -8.84 -3.11
N CYS A 43 -2.63 -9.47 -3.88
CA CYS A 43 -2.61 -9.31 -5.34
C CYS A 43 -3.90 -9.84 -5.99
N VAL A 44 -4.34 -11.04 -5.62
CA VAL A 44 -5.56 -11.66 -6.19
C VAL A 44 -6.77 -10.79 -5.89
N GLU A 45 -6.87 -10.27 -4.67
CA GLU A 45 -7.94 -9.36 -4.27
C GLU A 45 -7.90 -8.06 -5.09
N MET A 46 -6.73 -7.44 -5.25
CA MET A 46 -6.53 -6.25 -6.08
C MET A 46 -6.93 -6.49 -7.54
N MET A 47 -6.49 -7.59 -8.15
CA MET A 47 -6.83 -7.91 -9.53
C MET A 47 -8.32 -8.20 -9.71
N THR A 48 -8.95 -8.83 -8.72
CA THR A 48 -10.41 -9.04 -8.69
C THR A 48 -11.16 -7.72 -8.57
N ARG A 49 -10.64 -6.78 -7.77
CA ARG A 49 -11.20 -5.43 -7.65
C ARG A 49 -11.03 -4.63 -8.94
N ASN A 50 -9.89 -4.72 -9.61
CA ASN A 50 -9.66 -4.14 -10.94
C ASN A 50 -10.69 -4.66 -11.96
N ARG A 51 -10.99 -5.97 -11.95
CA ARG A 51 -12.03 -6.57 -12.79
C ARG A 51 -13.41 -6.01 -12.49
N THR A 52 -13.75 -5.88 -11.21
CA THR A 52 -15.04 -5.29 -10.77
C THR A 52 -15.15 -3.83 -11.19
N CYS A 53 -14.04 -3.09 -11.15
CA CYS A 53 -13.96 -1.67 -11.47
C CYS A 53 -13.47 -1.40 -12.91
N THR A 54 -13.70 -2.31 -13.86
CA THR A 54 -13.10 -2.26 -15.20
C THR A 54 -13.36 -0.92 -15.92
N ASP A 55 -14.57 -0.38 -15.81
CA ASP A 55 -14.98 0.87 -16.48
C ASP A 55 -14.19 2.09 -16.02
N ASP A 56 -13.73 2.11 -14.76
CA ASP A 56 -12.86 3.16 -14.24
C ASP A 56 -11.37 2.80 -14.40
N PHE A 57 -11.03 1.52 -14.21
CA PHE A 57 -9.66 1.04 -14.16
C PHE A 57 -8.96 1.06 -15.52
N ILE A 58 -9.60 0.55 -16.58
CA ILE A 58 -8.95 0.44 -17.89
C ILE A 58 -8.67 1.81 -18.51
N PRO A 59 -9.59 2.79 -18.50
CA PRO A 59 -9.28 4.13 -18.98
C PRO A 59 -8.13 4.77 -18.19
N ALA A 60 -8.11 4.65 -16.86
CA ALA A 60 -7.03 5.20 -16.04
C ALA A 60 -5.68 4.54 -16.32
N LEU A 61 -5.65 3.22 -16.52
CA LEU A 61 -4.43 2.48 -16.85
C LEU A 61 -3.91 2.85 -18.25
N VAL A 62 -4.80 3.00 -19.25
CA VAL A 62 -4.42 3.47 -20.59
C VAL A 62 -3.80 4.86 -20.52
N ASP A 63 -4.40 5.77 -19.75
CA ASP A 63 -3.86 7.13 -19.60
C ASP A 63 -2.51 7.15 -18.88
N ALA A 64 -2.35 6.33 -17.83
CA ALA A 64 -1.08 6.16 -17.14
C ALA A 64 0.01 5.64 -18.08
N ARG A 65 -0.31 4.59 -18.85
CA ARG A 65 0.59 4.03 -19.86
C ARG A 65 0.95 5.02 -20.95
N ALA A 66 0.01 5.86 -21.39
CA ALA A 66 0.27 6.94 -22.35
C ALA A 66 1.20 8.02 -21.78
N ARG A 67 1.04 8.41 -20.51
CA ARG A 67 1.96 9.36 -19.85
C ARG A 67 3.40 8.87 -19.83
N HIS A 68 3.60 7.56 -19.68
CA HIS A 68 4.93 6.94 -19.61
C HIS A 68 5.41 6.30 -20.93
N ASP A 69 4.60 6.38 -21.98
CA ASP A 69 4.78 5.69 -23.26
C ASP A 69 5.15 4.19 -23.09
N LYS A 70 4.33 3.46 -22.31
CA LYS A 70 4.50 2.03 -22.02
C LYS A 70 3.30 1.21 -22.47
N PRO A 71 3.39 0.40 -23.55
CA PRO A 71 4.56 0.20 -24.42
C PRO A 71 4.85 1.43 -25.29
N ALA A 72 6.06 1.49 -25.86
CA ALA A 72 6.48 2.59 -26.72
C ALA A 72 5.50 2.80 -27.90
N GLY A 73 5.16 4.06 -28.19
CA GLY A 73 4.20 4.46 -29.21
C GLY A 73 2.73 4.47 -28.77
N ILE A 74 2.41 4.05 -27.53
CA ILE A 74 1.03 4.11 -27.02
C ILE A 74 0.58 5.56 -26.83
N ALA A 75 1.48 6.48 -26.46
CA ALA A 75 1.14 7.89 -26.28
C ALA A 75 0.55 8.50 -27.56
N GLU A 76 1.14 8.20 -28.71
CA GLU A 76 0.67 8.68 -30.01
C GLU A 76 -0.63 7.98 -30.46
N SER A 77 -0.74 6.69 -30.17
CA SER A 77 -1.97 5.92 -30.43
C SER A 77 -3.17 6.50 -29.66
N VAL A 78 -2.97 6.86 -28.38
CA VAL A 78 -4.01 7.48 -27.54
C VAL A 78 -4.38 8.88 -28.02
N LYS A 79 -3.41 9.71 -28.47
CA LYS A 79 -3.72 11.01 -29.08
C LYS A 79 -4.56 10.88 -30.35
N THR A 80 -4.30 9.84 -31.14
CA THR A 80 -5.00 9.58 -32.41
C THR A 80 -6.42 9.09 -32.16
N ASP A 81 -6.57 8.05 -31.34
CA ASP A 81 -7.88 7.47 -31.00
C ASP A 81 -7.84 6.75 -29.65
N ARG A 82 -8.04 7.52 -28.57
CA ARG A 82 -8.10 6.99 -27.21
C ARG A 82 -9.20 5.94 -27.03
N ALA A 83 -10.34 6.11 -27.69
CA ALA A 83 -11.48 5.19 -27.53
C ALA A 83 -11.15 3.81 -28.12
N ALA A 84 -10.51 3.77 -29.29
CA ALA A 84 -10.05 2.51 -29.88
C ALA A 84 -8.99 1.81 -29.01
N VAL A 85 -8.06 2.56 -28.42
CA VAL A 85 -7.05 1.99 -27.50
C VAL A 85 -7.73 1.39 -26.26
N ILE A 86 -8.71 2.09 -25.67
CA ILE A 86 -9.49 1.57 -24.53
C ILE A 86 -10.29 0.34 -24.92
N ALA A 87 -10.95 0.34 -26.08
CA ALA A 87 -11.70 -0.82 -26.56
C ALA A 87 -10.80 -2.05 -26.73
N LYS A 88 -9.60 -1.87 -27.31
CA LYS A 88 -8.60 -2.92 -27.41
C LYS A 88 -8.13 -3.40 -26.03
N ALA A 89 -7.81 -2.48 -25.12
CA ALA A 89 -7.38 -2.81 -23.77
C ALA A 89 -8.45 -3.59 -22.99
N ASN A 90 -9.74 -3.25 -23.15
CA ASN A 90 -10.85 -4.01 -22.58
C ASN A 90 -10.94 -5.44 -23.16
N ALA A 91 -10.70 -5.60 -24.47
CA ALA A 91 -10.70 -6.93 -25.10
C ALA A 91 -9.56 -7.81 -24.58
N GLU A 92 -8.36 -7.26 -24.40
CA GLU A 92 -7.22 -7.96 -23.78
C GLU A 92 -7.52 -8.29 -22.31
N TRP A 93 -8.05 -7.31 -21.56
CA TRP A 93 -8.37 -7.46 -20.15
C TRP A 93 -9.44 -8.51 -19.86
N ALA A 94 -10.40 -8.73 -20.77
CA ALA A 94 -11.42 -9.78 -20.62
C ALA A 94 -10.80 -11.19 -20.47
N GLU A 95 -9.65 -11.43 -21.09
CA GLU A 95 -8.90 -12.68 -20.95
C GLU A 95 -7.95 -12.66 -19.74
N ASP A 96 -7.23 -11.56 -19.55
CA ASP A 96 -6.25 -11.41 -18.46
C ASP A 96 -6.89 -11.36 -17.06
N SER A 97 -8.17 -11.00 -17.00
CA SER A 97 -8.93 -10.90 -15.75
C SER A 97 -9.66 -12.18 -15.36
N LYS A 98 -9.48 -13.29 -16.09
CA LYS A 98 -9.99 -14.60 -15.67
C LYS A 98 -9.28 -15.09 -14.41
N ASP A 99 -9.96 -15.87 -13.58
CA ASP A 99 -9.44 -16.29 -12.27
C ASP A 99 -8.10 -17.03 -12.40
N GLU A 100 -7.94 -17.91 -13.40
CA GLU A 100 -6.67 -18.62 -13.62
C GLU A 100 -5.56 -17.69 -14.11
N ALA A 101 -5.89 -16.67 -14.91
CA ALA A 101 -4.93 -15.68 -15.39
C ALA A 101 -4.48 -14.76 -14.25
N ILE A 102 -5.40 -14.34 -13.38
CA ILE A 102 -5.12 -13.59 -12.16
C ILE A 102 -4.22 -14.41 -11.24
N ALA A 103 -4.54 -15.67 -10.97
CA ALA A 103 -3.76 -16.52 -10.08
C ALA A 103 -2.31 -16.67 -10.56
N ARG A 104 -2.10 -16.94 -11.87
CA ARG A 104 -0.76 -17.03 -12.47
C ARG A 104 -0.01 -15.71 -12.42
N THR A 105 -0.68 -14.60 -12.77
CA THR A 105 -0.08 -13.26 -12.74
C THR A 105 0.36 -12.90 -11.32
N CYS A 106 -0.48 -13.14 -10.33
CA CYS A 106 -0.17 -12.83 -8.95
C CYS A 106 0.96 -13.70 -8.38
N GLN A 107 1.01 -14.98 -8.73
CA GLN A 107 2.14 -15.84 -8.37
C GLN A 107 3.48 -15.26 -8.86
N ALA A 108 3.53 -14.74 -10.08
CA ALA A 108 4.74 -14.14 -10.64
C ALA A 108 5.07 -12.76 -10.03
N MET A 109 4.06 -11.94 -9.76
CA MET A 109 4.27 -10.56 -9.29
C MET A 109 4.69 -10.45 -7.82
N THR A 110 4.39 -11.45 -6.99
CA THR A 110 4.56 -11.34 -5.54
C THR A 110 5.84 -11.97 -5.00
N GLU A 111 6.72 -12.48 -5.87
CA GLU A 111 7.98 -13.10 -5.47
C GLU A 111 8.88 -12.15 -4.66
N HIS A 112 8.79 -10.84 -4.92
CA HIS A 112 9.60 -9.80 -4.27
C HIS A 112 8.77 -8.71 -3.60
N ALA A 113 7.49 -8.97 -3.34
CA ALA A 113 6.62 -7.99 -2.71
C ALA A 113 7.08 -7.71 -1.27
N THR A 114 7.27 -6.43 -0.95
CA THR A 114 7.55 -5.98 0.40
C THR A 114 6.27 -5.86 1.21
N SER A 115 6.36 -5.89 2.54
CA SER A 115 5.18 -5.66 3.39
C SER A 115 4.58 -4.27 3.22
N ALA A 116 5.41 -3.26 2.98
CA ALA A 116 4.93 -1.91 2.68
C ALA A 116 4.09 -1.85 1.39
N GLU A 117 4.47 -2.59 0.34
CA GLU A 117 3.68 -2.68 -0.89
C GLU A 117 2.35 -3.41 -0.65
N VAL A 118 2.36 -4.50 0.10
CA VAL A 118 1.15 -5.25 0.46
C VAL A 118 0.19 -4.38 1.28
N ASP A 119 0.69 -3.65 2.27
CA ASP A 119 -0.11 -2.74 3.10
C ASP A 119 -0.66 -1.58 2.28
N GLY A 120 0.12 -1.06 1.32
CA GLY A 120 -0.34 -0.04 0.37
C GLY A 120 -1.52 -0.54 -0.49
N VAL A 121 -1.42 -1.77 -1.01
CA VAL A 121 -2.53 -2.39 -1.77
C VAL A 121 -3.77 -2.52 -0.89
N ARG A 122 -3.64 -3.02 0.34
CA ARG A 122 -4.77 -3.17 1.27
C ARG A 122 -5.42 -1.84 1.61
N ALA A 123 -4.63 -0.78 1.80
CA ALA A 123 -5.15 0.56 2.05
C ALA A 123 -6.01 1.08 0.89
N CYS A 124 -5.63 0.78 -0.36
CA CYS A 124 -6.45 1.11 -1.52
C CYS A 124 -7.69 0.21 -1.65
N LEU A 125 -7.58 -1.09 -1.34
CA LEU A 125 -8.73 -2.01 -1.38
C LEU A 125 -9.85 -1.62 -0.41
N ALA A 126 -9.52 -0.92 0.67
CA ALA A 126 -10.50 -0.37 1.61
C ALA A 126 -11.35 0.78 1.03
N LYS A 127 -11.09 1.25 -0.20
CA LYS A 127 -11.90 2.29 -0.85
C LYS A 127 -13.22 1.70 -1.38
N GLU A 128 -14.32 2.33 -0.99
CA GLU A 128 -15.67 1.86 -1.30
C GLU A 128 -16.03 2.03 -2.78
N SER A 129 -15.70 3.18 -3.37
CA SER A 129 -15.98 3.48 -4.78
C SER A 129 -14.86 3.02 -5.71
N CYS A 130 -15.22 2.66 -6.95
CA CYS A 130 -14.24 2.32 -7.97
C CYS A 130 -13.35 3.52 -8.36
N GLY A 131 -13.91 4.73 -8.43
CA GLY A 131 -13.14 5.95 -8.66
C GLY A 131 -12.05 6.19 -7.59
N ASP A 132 -12.39 6.09 -6.31
CA ASP A 132 -11.41 6.29 -5.22
C ASP A 132 -10.37 5.17 -5.17
N TYR A 133 -10.80 3.93 -5.43
CA TYR A 133 -9.92 2.77 -5.53
C TYR A 133 -8.90 2.93 -6.66
N VAL A 134 -9.35 3.30 -7.87
CA VAL A 134 -8.50 3.49 -9.04
C VAL A 134 -7.55 4.66 -8.81
N ALA A 135 -8.05 5.80 -8.30
CA ALA A 135 -7.19 6.94 -7.96
C ALA A 135 -6.10 6.58 -6.95
N CYS A 136 -6.39 5.69 -6.00
CA CYS A 136 -5.42 5.20 -5.03
C CYS A 136 -4.37 4.25 -5.65
N THR A 137 -4.78 3.36 -6.55
CA THR A 137 -3.90 2.31 -7.11
C THR A 137 -3.10 2.75 -8.33
N THR A 138 -3.58 3.70 -9.14
CA THR A 138 -2.88 4.16 -10.35
C THR A 138 -1.42 4.59 -10.08
N PRO A 139 -1.10 5.39 -9.04
CA PRO A 139 0.29 5.75 -8.74
C PRO A 139 1.21 4.55 -8.48
N MET A 140 0.67 3.45 -7.93
CA MET A 140 1.43 2.22 -7.69
C MET A 140 1.80 1.52 -9.00
N PHE A 141 0.90 1.55 -10.00
CA PHE A 141 1.19 1.03 -11.34
C PHE A 141 2.20 1.91 -12.08
N GLU A 142 2.05 3.23 -12.00
CA GLU A 142 2.99 4.19 -12.61
C GLU A 142 4.41 4.02 -12.06
N ALA A 143 4.55 3.82 -10.74
CA ALA A 143 5.84 3.57 -10.12
C ALA A 143 6.56 2.32 -10.65
N ARG A 144 5.85 1.36 -11.25
CA ARG A 144 6.45 0.20 -11.94
C ARG A 144 6.81 0.48 -13.41
N MET A 145 6.20 1.49 -14.03
CA MET A 145 6.48 1.88 -15.42
C MET A 145 7.75 2.74 -15.54
N THR A 146 8.18 3.33 -14.42
CA THR A 146 9.39 4.17 -14.33
C THR A 146 10.62 3.44 -13.79
N LYS A 147 10.47 2.17 -13.41
CA LYS A 147 11.59 1.28 -13.03
C LYS A 147 12.16 0.65 -14.30
#